data_AF-A0A7G8ZJT3-F1
#
_entry.id   AF-A0A7G8ZJT3-F1
#
_cell.length_a   1.000
_cell.length_b   1.000
_cell.length_c   1.000
_cell.angle_alpha   90.00
_cell.angle_beta   90.00
_cell.angle_gamma   90.00
#
_symmetry.space_group_name_H-M   'P 1'
#
loop_
_entity.id
_entity.type
_entity.pdbx_description
1 polymer ?
#
loop_
_entity_poly.entity_id
_entity_poly.type
_entity_poly.pdbx_seq_one_letter_code
_entity_poly.pdbx_strand_id
1 'polypeptide(L)' 'MIEDWQSTGAPVQFHYYENGGHGFASYRRGTHADDWLAHFTAWLGHRDLAEQSEQD' A
#
# COMPACT_ATOMS: atom_id res chain seq x y z
N MET A 1 -3.04 14.13 11.05
CA MET A 1 -2.85 13.78 9.62
C MET A 1 -3.52 12.46 9.30
N ILE A 2 -3.02 11.34 9.84
CA ILE A 2 -3.69 10.04 9.68
C ILE A 2 -5.01 10.04 10.46
N GLU A 3 -5.02 10.68 11.62
CA GLU A 3 -6.18 10.86 12.48
C GLU A 3 -7.30 11.63 11.76
N ASP A 4 -6.94 12.63 10.95
CA ASP A 4 -7.91 13.40 10.17
C ASP A 4 -8.59 12.52 9.12
N TRP A 5 -7.83 11.66 8.44
CA TRP A 5 -8.41 10.69 7.50
C TRP A 5 -9.27 9.64 8.21
N GLN A 6 -8.82 9.13 9.36
CA GLN A 6 -9.61 8.20 10.17
C GLN A 6 -10.93 8.83 10.64
N SER A 7 -10.93 10.11 11.00
CA SER A 7 -12.13 10.83 11.47
C SER A 7 -13.25 10.94 10.43
N THR A 8 -12.93 10.74 9.14
CA THR A 8 -13.93 10.76 8.06
C THR A 8 -14.81 9.50 8.02
N GLY A 9 -14.40 8.43 8.71
CA GLY A 9 -15.02 7.11 8.59
C GLY A 9 -14.67 6.36 7.30
N ALA A 10 -13.91 6.98 6.40
CA ALA A 10 -13.36 6.29 5.23
C ALA A 10 -12.24 5.31 5.68
N PRO A 11 -12.13 4.13 5.04
CA PRO A 11 -11.09 3.17 5.39
C PRO A 11 -9.70 3.63 4.93
N VAL A 12 -8.72 3.52 5.81
CA VAL A 12 -7.35 4.03 5.62
C VAL A 12 -6.33 2.96 5.98
N GLN A 13 -5.26 2.85 5.17
CA GLN A 13 -4.06 2.07 5.51
C GLN A 13 -2.84 2.99 5.38
N PHE A 14 -1.94 2.94 6.36
CA PHE A 14 -0.74 3.76 6.40
C PHE A 14 0.50 2.87 6.63
N HIS A 15 1.54 3.11 5.85
CA HIS A 15 2.85 2.47 5.98
C HIS A 15 3.93 3.54 6.02
N TYR A 16 4.81 3.47 7.01
CA TYR A 16 5.97 4.33 7.11
C TYR A 16 7.23 3.48 6.92
N TYR A 17 7.98 3.77 5.87
CA TYR A 17 9.20 3.03 5.53
C TYR A 17 10.44 3.78 6.03
N GLU A 18 11.32 3.09 6.73
CA GLU A 18 12.58 3.64 7.23
C GLU A 18 13.52 4.11 6.11
N ASN A 19 13.53 3.38 4.98
CA ASN A 19 14.44 3.59 3.85
C ASN A 19 13.79 3.24 2.50
N GLY A 20 14.20 3.96 1.44
CA GLY A 20 13.66 3.79 0.08
C GLY A 20 13.96 4.94 -0.89
N GLY A 21 14.24 6.14 -0.35
CA GLY A 21 14.50 7.34 -1.14
C GLY A 21 13.24 7.97 -1.74
N HIS A 22 13.34 9.20 -2.23
CA HIS A 22 12.20 9.88 -2.85
C HIS A 22 11.82 9.19 -4.17
N GLY A 23 10.54 8.92 -4.37
CA GLY A 23 10.04 8.32 -5.62
C GLY A 23 10.51 6.89 -5.86
N PHE A 24 10.52 6.03 -4.83
CA PHE A 24 10.93 4.61 -4.97
C PHE A 24 10.12 3.84 -6.03
N ALA A 25 8.86 4.21 -6.28
CA ALA A 25 8.01 3.64 -7.32
C ALA A 25 8.11 2.10 -7.35
N SER A 26 8.15 1.46 -8.50
CA SER A 26 8.31 0.00 -8.61
C SER A 26 9.77 -0.47 -8.68
N TYR A 27 10.75 0.42 -8.45
CA TYR A 27 12.16 0.06 -8.57
C TYR A 27 12.70 -0.52 -7.27
N ARG A 28 13.15 -1.77 -7.32
CA ARG A 28 13.72 -2.46 -6.16
C ARG A 28 15.11 -1.92 -5.81
N ARG A 29 15.28 -1.49 -4.57
CA ARG A 29 16.53 -0.92 -4.02
C ARG A 29 17.10 -1.73 -2.87
N GLY A 30 16.50 -2.87 -2.55
CA GLY A 30 16.87 -3.70 -1.41
C GLY A 30 16.47 -3.07 -0.07
N THR A 31 15.42 -2.25 -0.07
CA THR A 31 14.91 -1.58 1.13
C THR A 31 13.48 -2.05 1.43
N HIS A 32 13.00 -1.81 2.64
CA HIS A 32 11.63 -2.19 3.02
C HIS A 32 10.55 -1.49 2.19
N ALA A 33 10.85 -0.32 1.62
CA ALA A 33 9.93 0.37 0.70
C ALA A 33 9.68 -0.41 -0.60
N ASP A 34 10.50 -1.40 -0.96
CA ASP A 34 10.28 -2.22 -2.15
C ASP A 34 8.94 -2.98 -2.10
N ASP A 35 8.42 -3.25 -0.90
CA ASP A 35 7.18 -4.00 -0.68
C ASP A 35 5.92 -3.14 -0.78
N TRP A 36 6.04 -1.82 -0.95
CA TRP A 36 4.88 -0.93 -0.88
C TRP A 36 3.77 -1.27 -1.87
N LEU A 37 4.14 -1.69 -3.09
CA LEU A 37 3.18 -2.00 -4.14
C LEU A 37 2.42 -3.28 -3.78
N ALA A 38 3.10 -4.27 -3.19
CA ALA A 38 2.47 -5.48 -2.69
C ALA A 38 1.50 -5.17 -1.54
N HIS A 39 1.90 -4.31 -0.60
CA HIS A 39 1.01 -3.85 0.48
C HIS A 39 -0.23 -3.12 -0.06
N PHE A 40 -0.06 -2.25 -1.05
CA PHE A 40 -1.15 -1.52 -1.69
C PHE A 40 -2.12 -2.46 -2.42
N THR A 41 -1.62 -3.39 -3.23
CA THR A 41 -2.46 -4.37 -3.93
C THR A 41 -3.19 -5.29 -2.97
N ALA A 42 -2.52 -5.74 -1.90
CA ALA A 42 -3.16 -6.54 -0.85
C ALA A 42 -4.29 -5.76 -0.16
N TRP A 43 -4.08 -4.46 0.11
CA TRP A 43 -5.14 -3.61 0.64
C TRP A 43 -6.32 -3.50 -0.34
N LEU A 44 -6.09 -3.23 -1.63
CA LEU A 44 -7.18 -3.22 -2.62
C LEU A 44 -7.94 -4.56 -2.67
N GLY A 45 -7.24 -5.69 -2.57
CA GLY A 45 -7.85 -7.02 -2.50
C GLY A 45 -8.75 -7.19 -1.26
N HIS A 46 -8.28 -6.80 -0.07
CA HIS A 46 -9.09 -6.81 1.16
C HIS A 46 -10.27 -5.83 1.14
N ARG A 47 -10.25 -4.87 0.21
CA ARG A 47 -11.29 -3.86 0.03
C ARG A 47 -12.27 -4.23 -1.08
N ASP A 48 -12.08 -5.39 -1.73
CA ASP A 48 -12.82 -5.81 -2.93
C ASP A 48 -12.75 -4.78 -4.07
N LEU A 49 -11.62 -4.07 -4.18
CA LEU A 49 -11.35 -3.03 -5.17
C LEU A 49 -10.38 -3.47 -6.28
N ALA A 50 -9.87 -4.69 -6.20
CA ALA A 50 -9.05 -5.29 -7.24
C ALA A 50 -9.79 -6.46 -7.88
N GLU A 51 -9.71 -6.60 -9.20
CA GLU A 51 -10.19 -7.80 -9.89
C GLU A 51 -9.42 -9.01 -9.36
N GLN A 52 -10.15 -9.99 -8.84
CA GLN A 52 -9.55 -11.30 -8.54
C GLN A 52 -9.32 -11.98 -9.88
N SER A 53 -8.06 -12.20 -10.25
CA SER A 53 -7.77 -13.13 -11.32
C SER A 53 -8.07 -14.53 -10.77
N GLU A 54 -9.09 -15.18 -11.31
CA GLU A 54 -9.33 -16.61 -11.13
C GLU A 54 -8.03 -17.34 -11.54
N GLN A 55 -7.38 -17.98 -10.57
CA GLN A 55 -6.32 -18.93 -10.83
C GLN A 55 -7.00 -20.27 -11.15
N ASP A 56 -7.17 -20.54 -12.45
CA ASP A 56 -7.43 -21.88 -12.99
C ASP A 56 -6.14 -22.71 -13.11
#